data_AF-A0A182WFH5-F1
#
_entry.id   AF-A0A182WFH5-F1
#
_cell.length_a   1.000
_cell.length_b   1.000
_cell.length_c   1.000
_cell.angle_alpha   90.00
_cell.angle_beta   90.00
_cell.angle_gamma   90.00
#
_symmetry.space_group_name_H-M   'P 1'
#
loop_
_entity.id
_entity.type
_entity.pdbx_description
1 polymer ?
#
loop_
_entity_poly.entity_id
_entity_poly.type
_entity_poly.pdbx_seq_one_letter_code
_entity_poly.pdbx_strand_id
1 'polypeptide(L)' 'MSDEMMTCPYDKNHVIIRHRMPYHLVKCKKQHEKARTMQSCPFNAMHVISKTEMKEHIATCPDYISEC' A
#
# COMPACT_ATOMS: atom_id res chain seq x y z
N MET A 1 -2.17 -22.31 4.86
CA MET A 1 -1.38 -21.22 4.24
C MET A 1 -2.34 -20.47 3.33
N SER A 2 -3.00 -19.43 3.83
CA SER A 2 -4.01 -18.68 3.07
C SER A 2 -3.27 -17.81 2.05
N ASP A 3 -3.37 -18.16 0.78
CA ASP A 3 -2.79 -17.41 -0.33
C ASP A 3 -3.65 -16.16 -0.58
N GLU A 4 -3.55 -15.20 0.33
CA GLU A 4 -4.35 -13.99 0.30
C GLU A 4 -3.82 -13.09 -0.83
N MET A 5 -4.60 -12.95 -1.90
CA MET A 5 -4.23 -12.13 -3.04
C MET A 5 -4.70 -10.69 -2.84
N MET A 6 -3.81 -9.74 -3.08
CA MET A 6 -4.09 -8.32 -2.93
C MET A 6 -3.79 -7.59 -4.23
N THR A 7 -4.65 -6.63 -4.58
CA THR A 7 -4.46 -5.80 -5.76
C THR A 7 -3.45 -4.69 -5.46
N CYS A 8 -2.56 -4.41 -6.42
CA CYS A 8 -1.58 -3.35 -6.28
C CYS A 8 -2.26 -1.97 -6.28
N PRO A 9 -1.91 -1.09 -5.34
CA PRO A 9 -2.45 0.27 -5.27
C PRO A 9 -1.98 1.18 -6.42
N TYR A 10 -0.84 0.88 -7.05
CA TYR A 10 -0.36 1.64 -8.21
C TYR A 10 -1.09 1.27 -9.51
N ASP A 11 -1.42 -0.02 -9.66
CA ASP A 11 -2.03 -0.58 -10.85
C ASP A 11 -3.05 -1.66 -10.50
N LYS A 12 -4.32 -1.42 -10.86
CA LYS A 12 -5.42 -2.33 -10.55
C LYS A 12 -5.35 -3.67 -11.30
N ASN A 13 -4.52 -3.79 -12.34
CA ASN A 13 -4.33 -5.03 -13.09
C ASN A 13 -3.33 -5.97 -12.40
N HIS A 14 -2.53 -5.47 -11.46
CA HIS A 14 -1.58 -6.30 -10.72
C HIS A 14 -2.28 -6.91 -9.50
N VAL A 15 -2.48 -8.22 -9.53
CA VAL A 15 -2.93 -9.00 -8.38
C VAL A 15 -1.75 -9.82 -7.88
N ILE A 16 -1.29 -9.53 -6.67
CA ILE A 16 -0.07 -10.10 -6.09
C ILE A 16 -0.39 -10.70 -4.73
N ILE A 17 0.23 -11.84 -4.44
CA ILE A 17 0.07 -12.51 -3.16
C ILE A 17 0.62 -11.63 -2.02
N ARG A 18 -0.08 -11.61 -0.88
CA ARG A 18 0.22 -10.76 0.28
C ARG A 18 1.70 -10.80 0.67
N HIS A 19 2.32 -11.99 0.73
CA HIS A 19 3.74 -12.12 1.08
C HIS A 19 4.71 -11.53 0.05
N ARG A 20 4.34 -11.47 -1.23
CA ARG A 20 5.18 -10.90 -2.31
C ARG A 20 4.94 -9.41 -2.53
N MET A 21 3.85 -8.86 -1.98
CA MET A 21 3.48 -7.46 -2.14
C MET A 21 4.60 -6.48 -1.72
N PRO A 22 5.33 -6.65 -0.60
CA PRO A 22 6.37 -5.70 -0.22
C PRO A 22 7.47 -5.58 -1.27
N TYR A 23 7.91 -6.72 -1.81
CA TYR A 23 8.91 -6.77 -2.88
C TYR A 23 8.36 -6.15 -4.18
N HIS A 24 7.11 -6.45 -4.52
CA HIS A 24 6.43 -5.86 -5.66
C HIS A 24 6.36 -4.33 -5.55
N LEU A 25 5.95 -3.79 -4.40
CA LEU A 25 5.79 -2.35 -4.18
C LEU A 25 7.10 -1.60 -4.38
N VAL A 26 8.24 -2.12 -3.90
CA VAL A 26 9.55 -1.46 -4.09
C VAL A 26 9.90 -1.34 -5.58
N LYS A 27 9.64 -2.39 -6.36
CA LYS A 27 9.91 -2.38 -7.82
C LYS A 27 8.90 -1.51 -8.57
N CYS A 28 7.61 -1.68 -8.27
CA CYS A 28 6.51 -0.95 -8.90
C CYS A 28 6.62 0.56 -8.64
N LYS A 29 6.99 0.96 -7.42
CA LYS A 29 7.23 2.36 -7.05
C LYS A 29 8.35 3.02 -7.86
N LYS A 30 9.40 2.29 -8.24
CA LYS A 30 10.49 2.83 -9.08
C LYS A 30 10.08 3.01 -10.54
N GLN A 31 9.13 2.19 -11.01
CA GLN A 31 8.75 2.13 -12.42
C GLN A 31 7.51 2.98 -12.74
N HIS A 32 6.57 3.13 -11.82
CA HIS A 32 5.33 3.88 -12.04
C HIS A 32 5.46 5.35 -11.64
N GLU A 33 5.07 6.25 -12.54
CA GLU A 33 5.05 7.69 -12.29
C GLU A 33 4.10 8.10 -11.15
N LYS A 34 3.03 7.33 -10.93
CA LYS A 34 2.10 7.49 -9.80
C LYS A 34 2.81 7.44 -8.44
N ALA A 35 3.97 6.78 -8.35
CA ALA A 35 4.78 6.80 -7.14
C ALA A 35 5.21 8.21 -6.69
N ARG A 36 5.20 9.21 -7.58
CA ARG A 36 5.51 10.60 -7.23
C ARG A 36 4.40 11.23 -6.40
N THR A 37 3.14 10.87 -6.67
CA THR A 37 1.95 11.42 -6.00
C THR A 37 1.40 10.50 -4.92
N MET A 38 1.89 9.27 -4.81
CA MET A 38 1.51 8.33 -3.76
C MET A 38 2.64 8.07 -2.77
N GLN A 39 2.30 7.70 -1.55
CA GLN A 39 3.24 7.32 -0.50
C GLN A 39 2.74 6.10 0.27
N SER A 40 3.67 5.37 0.87
CA SER A 40 3.36 4.23 1.73
C SER A 40 2.95 4.73 3.12
N CYS A 41 1.98 4.07 3.74
CA CYS A 41 1.57 4.34 5.11
C CYS A 41 2.73 4.05 6.08
N PRO A 42 2.93 4.89 7.11
CA PRO A 42 3.98 4.67 8.10
C PRO A 42 3.71 3.44 9.00
N PHE A 43 2.46 3.02 9.17
CA PHE A 43 2.08 1.87 10.01
C PHE A 43 2.17 0.55 9.24
N ASN A 44 1.76 0.56 7.96
CA ASN A 44 1.79 -0.60 7.11
C ASN A 44 2.32 -0.23 5.72
N ALA A 45 3.53 -0.70 5.40
CA ALA A 45 4.16 -0.42 4.11
C ALA A 45 3.41 -1.01 2.90
N MET A 46 2.44 -1.91 3.14
CA MET A 46 1.57 -2.46 2.10
C MET A 46 0.47 -1.47 1.67
N HIS A 47 0.08 -0.55 2.56
CA HIS A 47 -0.86 0.51 2.22
C HIS A 47 -0.14 1.61 1.45
N VAL A 48 -0.52 1.80 0.19
CA VAL A 48 -0.05 2.94 -0.60
C VAL A 48 -1.24 3.80 -0.94
N ILE A 49 -1.17 5.06 -0.51
CA ILE A 49 -2.24 6.03 -0.62
C ILE A 49 -1.68 7.31 -1.24
N SER A 50 -2.52 8.08 -1.92
CA SER A 50 -2.17 9.39 -2.47
C SER A 50 -1.64 10.29 -1.36
N LYS A 51 -0.65 11.14 -1.65
CA LYS A 51 -0.11 12.09 -0.66
C LYS A 51 -1.18 12.98 -0.05
N THR A 52 -2.16 13.39 -0.86
CA THR A 52 -3.30 14.21 -0.44
C THR A 52 -4.19 13.47 0.56
N GLU A 53 -4.51 12.21 0.28
CA GLU A 53 -5.42 11.38 1.07
C GLU A 53 -4.73 10.69 2.25
N MET A 54 -3.39 10.73 2.34
CA MET A 54 -2.65 10.06 3.41
C MET A 54 -3.02 10.61 4.79
N LYS A 55 -3.35 11.90 4.91
CA LYS A 55 -3.81 12.48 6.19
C LYS A 55 -5.11 11.82 6.68
N GLU A 56 -6.06 11.64 5.78
CA GLU A 56 -7.34 10.98 6.07
C GLU A 56 -7.15 9.49 6.31
N HIS A 57 -6.29 8.85 5.50
CA HIS A 57 -5.91 7.46 5.71
C HIS A 57 -5.31 7.23 7.09
N ILE A 58 -4.36 8.04 7.55
CA ILE A 58 -3.76 7.86 8.89
C ILE A 58 -4.83 7.92 9.99
N ALA A 59 -5.82 8.81 9.86
CA ALA A 59 -6.92 8.92 10.82
C ALA A 59 -7.89 7.73 10.81
N THR A 60 -7.92 6.94 9.72
CA THR A 60 -8.86 5.83 9.50
C THR A 60 -8.16 4.49 9.27
N CYS A 61 -6.84 4.44 9.42
CA CYS A 61 -6.04 3.29 8.98
C CYS A 61 -6.34 2.11 9.91
N PRO A 62 -6.69 0.93 9.38
CA PRO A 62 -7.00 -0.22 10.23
C PRO A 62 -5.78 -0.76 10.99
N ASP A 63 -4.57 -0.54 10.46
CA ASP A 63 -3.30 -0.83 11.16
C ASP A 63 -2.85 0.32 12.08
N TYR A 64 -3.57 1.46 12.08
CA TYR A 64 -3.37 2.48 13.11
C TYR A 64 -4.02 1.92 14.38
N ILE A 65 -3.20 1.25 15.19
CA ILE A 65 -3.61 0.69 16.47
C ILE A 65 -4.08 1.86 17.34
N SER A 66 -5.40 2.07 17.36
CA SER A 66 -6.10 2.87 18.35
C SER A 66 -6.87 1.93 19.27
N GLU A 67 -6.18 0.99 19.90
CA GLU A 67 -6.71 0.26 21.06
C GLU A 67 -5.57 0.05 22.06
N CYS A 68 -5.79 0.58 23.26
CA CYS A 68 -5.02 0.36 24.49
C CYS A 68 -5.21 -1.08 25.01
#